data_AF-A0A6C0IP44-F1
#
_entry.id   AF-A0A6C0IP44-F1
#
_cell.length_a   1.000
_cell.length_b   1.000
_cell.length_c   1.000
_cell.angle_alpha   90.00
_cell.angle_beta   90.00
_cell.angle_gamma   90.00
#
_symmetry.space_group_name_H-M   'P 1'
#
loop_
_entity.id
_entity.type
_entity.pdbx_description
1 polymer ?
#
loop_
_entity_poly.entity_id
_entity_poly.type
_entity_poly.pdbx_seq_one_letter_code
_entity_poly.pdbx_strand_id
1 'polypeptide(L)'
;MTFNYPLDKINNDININNFRNNDKIFICFYKIISNAKYQSIKKPFLQYLLYKYPKGDKECLSFPFTLFKGKSNPSVVANEFASKISGVKINSFKAFISNSNGHYFFYEYLDTYITLNNVPRKQELWWCLIDEICNHQKVINFDVHRSVYNIFYSNPVLIYLKENTVNIEIPVVSFFGAANKIIPYAASLGIRANANKIFGSYYYLGSYNNSVRNAGWSPNNRRMCYFDKSATNENGKIFDGGIIRYAVFLGKCRIILYRKTDPFFWFFKYLDSDIYNLKYYNKYKSAKGKWAEKYDSLMMSHVEYKNLKGKININPQLVVKDFNSFYPISTHSLDFSTLKSNWDPFFTKYYIE
;
A
#
# COMPACT_ATOMS: atom_id res chain seq x y z
N MET A 1 25.28 1.29 -5.86
CA MET A 1 24.66 2.20 -4.88
C MET A 1 24.73 1.55 -3.53
N THR A 2 25.21 2.26 -2.52
CA THR A 2 25.27 1.76 -1.14
C THR A 2 24.14 2.44 -0.37
N PHE A 3 23.11 1.67 -0.02
CA PHE A 3 22.02 2.13 0.84
C PHE A 3 22.29 1.70 2.27
N ASN A 4 21.97 2.58 3.22
CA ASN A 4 22.13 2.34 4.64
C ASN A 4 20.77 2.42 5.32
N TYR A 5 20.53 1.49 6.24
CA TYR A 5 19.44 1.60 7.19
C TYR A 5 20.01 1.88 8.58
N PRO A 6 19.95 3.13 9.07
CA PRO A 6 20.76 3.61 10.19
C PRO A 6 20.21 3.18 11.56
N LEU A 7 20.05 1.88 11.77
CA LEU A 7 19.60 1.26 13.02
C LEU A 7 20.66 1.35 14.13
N ASP A 8 21.92 1.59 13.77
CA ASP A 8 23.01 1.88 14.70
C ASP A 8 22.68 3.07 15.63
N LYS A 9 21.87 4.03 15.14
CA LYS A 9 21.41 5.19 15.91
C LYS A 9 20.37 4.88 16.98
N ILE A 10 19.86 3.65 16.99
CA ILE A 10 18.73 3.22 17.82
C ILE A 10 19.21 2.26 18.93
N ASN A 11 20.50 1.95 18.99
CA ASN A 11 20.97 0.84 19.81
C ASN A 11 20.97 1.21 21.30
N ASN A 12 19.87 0.89 21.99
CA ASN A 12 19.83 0.86 23.44
C ASN A 12 20.48 -0.46 23.88
N ASP A 13 21.43 -0.41 24.80
CA ASP A 13 22.04 -1.62 25.34
C ASP A 13 20.99 -2.53 25.97
N ILE A 14 21.10 -3.83 25.72
CA ILE A 14 20.18 -4.83 26.28
C ILE A 14 20.56 -5.05 27.75
N ASN A 15 19.97 -4.25 28.64
CA ASN A 15 20.09 -4.46 30.08
C ASN A 15 19.06 -5.50 30.54
N ILE A 16 19.54 -6.69 30.90
CA ILE A 16 18.72 -7.82 31.35
C ILE A 16 17.85 -7.45 32.57
N ASN A 17 18.32 -6.52 33.42
CA ASN A 17 17.58 -6.09 34.62
C ASN A 17 16.32 -5.29 34.29
N ASN A 18 16.17 -4.81 33.05
CA ASN A 18 14.98 -4.08 32.60
C ASN A 18 13.82 -5.01 32.20
N PHE A 19 14.03 -6.33 32.19
CA PHE A 19 13.01 -7.30 31.79
C PHE A 19 12.30 -7.87 33.01
N ARG A 20 10.98 -7.73 33.03
CA ARG A 20 10.10 -8.28 34.06
C ARG A 20 9.34 -9.48 33.52
N ASN A 21 8.96 -10.38 34.43
CA ASN A 21 8.13 -11.51 34.07
C ASN A 21 6.81 -11.03 33.43
N ASN A 22 6.41 -11.67 32.33
CA ASN A 22 5.28 -11.29 31.48
C ASN A 22 5.46 -10.02 30.62
N ASP A 23 6.66 -9.43 30.57
CA ASP A 23 6.95 -8.41 29.57
C ASP A 23 6.80 -8.97 28.15
N LYS A 24 6.34 -8.14 27.22
CA LYS A 24 6.23 -8.51 25.81
C LYS A 24 7.58 -8.32 25.12
N ILE A 25 8.03 -9.36 24.42
CA ILE A 25 9.16 -9.33 23.51
C ILE A 25 8.62 -9.37 22.09
N PHE A 26 8.67 -8.24 21.40
CA PHE A 26 8.27 -8.07 20.00
C PHE A 26 9.43 -8.36 19.06
N ILE A 27 9.15 -9.12 18.00
CA ILE A 27 10.09 -9.40 16.91
C ILE A 27 9.74 -8.53 15.72
N CYS A 28 10.66 -7.64 15.37
CA CYS A 28 10.50 -6.65 14.31
C CYS A 28 11.36 -7.05 13.12
N PHE A 29 10.87 -7.97 12.30
CA PHE A 29 11.52 -8.28 11.04
C PHE A 29 11.30 -7.14 10.04
N TYR A 30 12.39 -6.69 9.43
CA TYR A 30 12.36 -5.81 8.28
C TYR A 30 13.15 -6.44 7.13
N LYS A 31 12.82 -6.04 5.90
CA LYS A 31 13.66 -6.31 4.73
C LYS A 31 13.82 -5.07 3.87
N ILE A 32 14.97 -5.00 3.20
CA ILE A 32 15.27 -3.97 2.22
C ILE A 32 15.00 -4.58 0.85
N ILE A 33 13.91 -4.15 0.23
CA ILE A 33 13.59 -4.52 -1.14
C ILE A 33 14.47 -3.71 -2.07
N SER A 34 15.32 -4.38 -2.84
CA SER A 34 16.18 -3.77 -3.85
C SER A 34 16.13 -4.48 -5.20
N ASN A 35 15.41 -5.61 -5.27
CA ASN A 35 15.28 -6.38 -6.50
C ASN A 35 13.86 -6.96 -6.67
N ALA A 36 13.47 -7.24 -7.90
CA ALA A 36 12.23 -7.94 -8.23
C ALA A 36 12.40 -8.75 -9.52
N LYS A 37 11.72 -9.89 -9.61
CA LYS A 37 11.85 -10.81 -10.77
C LYS A 37 11.30 -10.23 -12.08
N TYR A 38 10.32 -9.34 -11.99
CA TYR A 38 9.53 -8.87 -13.13
C TYR A 38 9.89 -7.43 -13.55
N GLN A 39 10.64 -6.68 -12.74
CA GLN A 39 10.98 -5.28 -13.00
C GLN A 39 12.17 -4.80 -12.18
N SER A 40 13.01 -3.94 -12.76
CA SER A 40 14.11 -3.30 -12.03
C SER A 40 13.62 -2.28 -11.01
N ILE A 41 14.07 -2.41 -9.77
CA ILE A 41 13.75 -1.49 -8.68
C ILE A 41 14.72 -0.31 -8.73
N LYS A 42 14.20 0.90 -9.00
CA LYS A 42 14.99 2.14 -9.08
C LYS A 42 15.35 2.69 -7.70
N LYS A 43 14.46 2.52 -6.72
CA LYS A 43 14.62 3.01 -5.35
C LYS A 43 14.34 1.87 -4.38
N PRO A 44 15.31 1.46 -3.56
CA PRO A 44 15.06 0.43 -2.56
C PRO A 44 14.12 0.96 -1.47
N PHE A 45 13.38 0.06 -0.82
CA PHE A 45 12.41 0.44 0.23
C PHE A 45 12.28 -0.61 1.32
N LEU A 46 11.76 -0.18 2.47
CA LEU A 46 11.53 -1.05 3.62
C LEU A 46 10.17 -1.74 3.53
N GLN A 47 10.17 -3.01 3.95
CA GLN A 47 8.97 -3.71 4.38
C GLN A 47 9.18 -4.25 5.78
N TYR A 48 8.12 -4.21 6.58
CA TYR A 48 8.08 -4.79 7.92
C TYR A 48 7.12 -5.97 7.96
N LEU A 49 7.49 -7.02 8.69
CA LEU A 49 6.64 -8.19 8.89
C LEU A 49 5.73 -7.97 10.10
N LEU A 50 4.42 -7.97 9.88
CA LEU A 50 3.42 -7.94 10.93
C LEU A 50 2.68 -9.28 10.99
N TYR A 51 2.19 -9.62 12.18
CA TYR A 51 1.34 -10.77 12.43
C TYR A 51 -0.11 -10.31 12.63
N LYS A 52 -1.03 -11.01 11.96
CA LYS A 52 -2.47 -10.78 12.05
C LYS A 52 -3.03 -11.55 13.23
N TYR A 53 -3.31 -10.84 14.31
CA TYR A 53 -3.91 -11.41 15.51
C TYR A 53 -5.42 -11.62 15.32
N PRO A 54 -5.92 -12.84 15.52
CA PRO A 54 -7.36 -13.09 15.61
C PRO A 54 -7.83 -12.59 16.99
N LYS A 55 -8.33 -11.35 17.09
CA LYS A 55 -8.89 -10.83 18.35
C LYS A 55 -10.42 -10.86 18.27
N GLY A 56 -11.02 -12.03 18.52
CA GLY A 56 -12.47 -12.23 18.38
C GLY A 56 -12.94 -11.86 16.97
N ASP A 57 -13.95 -10.99 16.85
CA ASP A 57 -14.46 -10.51 15.56
C ASP A 57 -13.59 -9.45 14.87
N LYS A 58 -12.48 -9.01 15.49
CA LYS A 58 -11.60 -7.96 14.95
C LYS A 58 -10.20 -8.47 14.70
N GLU A 59 -9.80 -8.47 13.45
CA GLU A 59 -8.42 -8.76 13.04
C GLU A 59 -7.58 -7.49 13.12
N CYS A 60 -6.38 -7.61 13.69
CA CYS A 60 -5.46 -6.49 13.83
C CYS A 60 -4.01 -6.94 13.61
N LEU A 61 -3.24 -6.14 12.89
CA LEU A 61 -1.83 -6.39 12.64
C LEU A 61 -0.96 -5.79 13.74
N SER A 62 -0.10 -6.60 14.35
CA SER A 62 0.92 -6.15 15.29
C SER A 62 2.23 -6.86 14.99
N PHE A 63 3.35 -6.33 15.49
CA PHE A 63 4.57 -7.14 15.52
C PHE A 63 4.29 -8.44 16.30
N PRO A 64 4.75 -9.60 15.81
CA PRO A 64 4.67 -10.84 16.55
C PRO A 64 5.41 -10.69 17.88
N PHE A 65 4.83 -11.20 18.96
CA PHE A 65 5.44 -11.15 20.29
C PHE A 65 5.29 -12.44 21.08
N THR A 66 6.21 -12.63 22.02
CA THR A 66 6.16 -13.66 23.05
C THR A 66 6.23 -13.01 24.44
N LEU A 67 5.84 -13.73 25.48
CA LEU A 67 5.94 -13.27 26.86
C LEU A 67 7.26 -13.74 27.48
N PHE A 68 7.98 -12.82 28.11
CA PHE A 68 9.20 -13.12 28.83
C PHE A 68 8.89 -13.89 30.12
N LYS A 69 9.54 -15.04 30.30
CA LYS A 69 9.47 -15.85 31.52
C LYS A 69 10.83 -15.74 32.20
N GLY A 70 10.93 -14.99 33.30
CA GLY A 70 12.15 -14.39 33.88
C GLY A 70 13.36 -15.29 34.26
N LYS A 71 13.45 -16.50 33.73
CA LYS A 71 14.55 -17.46 33.94
C LYS A 71 15.56 -17.52 32.79
N SER A 72 15.29 -16.88 31.65
CA SER A 72 16.10 -16.98 30.43
C SER A 72 16.70 -15.63 30.03
N ASN A 73 17.81 -15.63 29.29
CA ASN A 73 18.34 -14.40 28.69
C ASN A 73 17.34 -13.87 27.64
N PRO A 74 16.89 -12.59 27.73
CA PRO A 74 15.91 -12.04 26.79
C PRO A 74 16.31 -12.13 25.32
N SER A 75 17.60 -12.00 25.02
CA SER A 75 18.12 -12.13 23.65
C SER A 75 17.99 -13.55 23.12
N VAL A 76 18.15 -14.55 23.99
CA VAL A 76 17.94 -15.97 23.63
C VAL A 76 16.47 -16.20 23.32
N VAL A 77 15.57 -15.74 24.19
CA VAL A 77 14.11 -15.83 23.99
C VAL A 77 13.68 -15.13 22.68
N ALA A 78 14.23 -13.94 22.41
CA ALA A 78 13.94 -13.21 21.19
C ALA A 78 14.45 -13.95 19.95
N ASN A 79 15.67 -14.48 19.98
CA ASN A 79 16.26 -15.22 18.87
C ASN A 79 15.51 -16.53 18.57
N GLU A 80 15.17 -17.30 19.60
CA GLU A 80 14.38 -18.53 19.44
C GLU A 80 13.02 -18.26 18.80
N PHE A 81 12.35 -17.20 19.25
CA PHE A 81 11.06 -16.83 18.69
C PHE A 81 11.18 -16.26 17.28
N ALA A 82 12.22 -15.48 16.99
CA ALA A 82 12.56 -15.03 15.65
C ALA A 82 12.78 -16.22 14.69
N SER A 83 13.54 -17.23 15.12
CA SER A 83 13.80 -18.45 14.34
C SER A 83 12.52 -19.26 14.08
N LYS A 84 11.59 -19.29 15.03
CA LYS A 84 10.27 -19.93 14.84
C LYS A 84 9.44 -19.22 13.76
N ILE A 85 9.49 -17.89 13.70
CA ILE A 85 8.74 -17.09 12.72
C ILE A 85 9.39 -17.18 11.33
N SER A 86 10.71 -17.04 11.26
CA SER A 86 11.43 -16.97 9.98
C SER A 86 11.70 -18.35 9.37
N GLY A 87 11.70 -19.41 10.18
CA GLY A 87 12.11 -20.76 9.77
C GLY A 87 13.63 -20.91 9.61
N VAL A 88 14.44 -19.88 9.92
CA VAL A 88 15.90 -19.95 9.84
C VAL A 88 16.54 -20.08 11.22
N LYS A 89 17.68 -20.77 11.30
CA LYS A 89 18.38 -20.99 12.58
C LYS A 89 19.05 -19.73 13.13
N ILE A 90 19.60 -18.90 12.24
CA ILE A 90 20.38 -17.70 12.61
C ILE A 90 19.69 -16.50 11.98
N ASN A 91 19.22 -15.57 12.81
CA ASN A 91 18.62 -14.31 12.38
C ASN A 91 19.64 -13.17 12.51
N SER A 92 19.58 -12.20 11.60
CA SER A 92 20.49 -11.05 11.63
C SER A 92 19.93 -9.98 12.58
N PHE A 93 20.27 -10.05 13.86
CA PHE A 93 19.92 -9.02 14.85
C PHE A 93 20.64 -7.70 14.57
N LYS A 94 19.93 -6.56 14.69
CA LYS A 94 20.45 -5.24 14.29
C LYS A 94 20.28 -4.14 15.33
N ALA A 95 19.17 -4.14 16.06
CA ALA A 95 18.89 -3.08 17.03
C ALA A 95 17.85 -3.52 18.07
N PHE A 96 17.82 -2.78 19.18
CA PHE A 96 16.92 -2.98 20.29
C PHE A 96 16.29 -1.67 20.78
N ILE A 97 14.99 -1.70 21.07
CA ILE A 97 14.26 -0.60 21.72
C ILE A 97 13.40 -1.17 22.84
N SER A 98 13.42 -0.52 24.01
CA SER A 98 12.49 -0.82 25.10
C SER A 98 11.62 0.39 25.40
N ASN A 99 10.34 0.16 25.67
CA ASN A 99 9.41 1.19 26.16
C ASN A 99 8.31 0.55 27.02
N SER A 100 7.33 1.37 27.43
CA SER A 100 6.22 0.91 28.28
C SER A 100 5.32 -0.17 27.66
N ASN A 101 5.34 -0.36 26.34
CA ASN A 101 4.58 -1.42 25.66
C ASN A 101 5.32 -2.77 25.64
N GLY A 102 6.65 -2.75 25.79
CA GLY A 102 7.51 -3.93 25.77
C GLY A 102 8.87 -3.68 25.11
N HIS A 103 9.49 -4.78 24.71
CA HIS A 103 10.87 -4.85 24.23
C HIS A 103 10.89 -5.27 22.76
N TYR A 104 11.49 -4.48 21.88
CA TYR A 104 11.43 -4.61 20.43
C TYR A 104 12.82 -4.99 19.90
N PHE A 105 12.93 -6.18 19.33
CA PHE A 105 14.16 -6.69 18.73
C PHE A 105 14.03 -6.62 17.21
N PHE A 106 14.94 -5.88 16.57
CA PHE A 106 14.94 -5.67 15.13
C PHE A 106 15.87 -6.66 14.44
N TYR A 107 15.33 -7.35 13.45
CA TYR A 107 16.04 -8.36 12.67
C TYR A 107 15.95 -8.04 11.17
N GLU A 108 17.08 -8.11 10.49
CA GLU A 108 17.12 -8.05 9.04
C GLU A 108 16.78 -9.41 8.44
N TYR A 109 15.80 -9.42 7.54
CA TYR A 109 15.46 -10.56 6.71
C TYR A 109 16.20 -10.40 5.37
N LEU A 110 17.14 -11.32 5.10
CA LEU A 110 18.14 -11.16 4.01
C LEU A 110 17.57 -11.36 2.59
N ASP A 111 16.30 -11.75 2.45
CA ASP A 111 15.63 -11.75 1.15
C ASP A 111 15.34 -10.31 0.70
N THR A 112 16.02 -9.89 -0.36
CA THR A 112 15.91 -8.55 -0.94
C THR A 112 14.93 -8.48 -2.12
N TYR A 113 14.28 -9.60 -2.45
CA TYR A 113 13.37 -9.70 -3.59
C TYR A 113 11.90 -9.45 -3.21
N ILE A 114 11.17 -8.88 -4.16
CA ILE A 114 9.71 -8.99 -4.17
C ILE A 114 9.33 -10.37 -4.72
N THR A 115 8.76 -11.20 -3.86
CA THR A 115 8.10 -12.46 -4.26
C THR A 115 6.61 -12.19 -4.39
N LEU A 116 6.16 -12.02 -5.64
CA LEU A 116 4.76 -11.77 -5.95
C LEU A 116 3.94 -13.05 -5.76
N ASN A 117 3.07 -13.05 -4.74
CA ASN A 117 2.19 -14.16 -4.41
C ASN A 117 0.74 -13.68 -4.31
N ASN A 118 -0.20 -14.60 -4.55
CA ASN A 118 -1.58 -14.43 -4.13
C ASN A 118 -1.67 -14.67 -2.63
N VAL A 119 -1.92 -13.60 -1.86
CA VAL A 119 -1.93 -13.66 -0.40
C VAL A 119 -3.39 -13.71 0.07
N PRO A 120 -3.86 -14.85 0.58
CA PRO A 120 -5.24 -14.98 1.03
C PRO A 120 -5.45 -14.26 2.36
N ARG A 121 -6.68 -13.90 2.69
CA ARG A 121 -7.08 -13.28 3.96
C ARG A 121 -6.56 -14.08 5.14
N LYS A 122 -6.68 -15.42 5.09
CA LYS A 122 -6.27 -16.33 6.18
C LYS A 122 -4.78 -16.29 6.52
N GLN A 123 -3.94 -15.73 5.64
CA GLN A 123 -2.51 -15.56 5.91
C GLN A 123 -2.31 -14.76 7.20
N GLU A 124 -1.43 -15.24 8.09
CA GLU A 124 -1.17 -14.58 9.36
C GLU A 124 -0.02 -13.56 9.27
N LEU A 125 1.02 -13.85 8.48
CA LEU A 125 2.19 -12.99 8.35
C LEU A 125 2.10 -12.11 7.10
N TRP A 126 2.25 -10.80 7.28
CA TRP A 126 2.07 -9.78 6.25
C TRP A 126 3.30 -8.87 6.14
N TRP A 127 3.86 -8.78 4.94
CA TRP A 127 4.84 -7.73 4.62
C TRP A 127 4.10 -6.41 4.34
N CYS A 128 4.45 -5.38 5.10
CA CYS A 128 3.74 -4.11 5.14
C CYS A 128 4.70 -2.96 4.78
N LEU A 129 4.21 -2.00 4.01
CA LEU A 129 4.93 -0.77 3.71
C LEU A 129 4.89 0.19 4.91
N ILE A 130 5.88 1.07 5.01
CA ILE A 130 5.88 2.14 6.02
C ILE A 130 4.67 3.06 5.85
N ASP A 131 4.25 3.34 4.61
CA ASP A 131 3.04 4.13 4.33
C ASP A 131 1.76 3.46 4.87
N GLU A 132 1.64 2.14 4.73
CA GLU A 132 0.51 1.37 5.30
C GLU A 132 0.50 1.45 6.83
N ILE A 133 1.68 1.33 7.47
CA ILE A 133 1.84 1.35 8.92
C ILE A 133 1.59 2.75 9.49
N CYS A 134 2.27 3.75 8.95
CA CYS A 134 2.37 5.08 9.54
C CYS A 134 1.31 6.04 9.03
N ASN A 135 0.94 6.00 7.74
CA ASN A 135 0.02 6.98 7.18
C ASN A 135 -1.41 6.43 7.14
N HIS A 136 -1.59 5.20 6.66
CA HIS A 136 -2.90 4.58 6.58
C HIS A 136 -3.34 3.88 7.87
N GLN A 137 -2.39 3.46 8.71
CA GLN A 137 -2.62 2.62 9.90
C GLN A 137 -3.46 1.38 9.57
N LYS A 138 -3.31 0.89 8.34
CA LYS A 138 -4.14 -0.15 7.74
C LYS A 138 -3.42 -0.79 6.57
N VAL A 139 -3.50 -2.12 6.50
CA VAL A 139 -3.01 -2.93 5.38
C VAL A 139 -4.23 -3.60 4.77
N ILE A 140 -4.60 -3.19 3.56
CA ILE A 140 -5.86 -3.62 2.91
C ILE A 140 -7.07 -3.28 3.80
N ASN A 141 -7.62 -4.28 4.51
CA ASN A 141 -8.74 -4.12 5.45
C ASN A 141 -8.34 -4.34 6.92
N PHE A 142 -7.09 -4.67 7.21
CA PHE A 142 -6.64 -4.98 8.56
C PHE A 142 -6.08 -3.73 9.24
N ASP A 143 -6.65 -3.35 10.38
CA ASP A 143 -6.14 -2.23 11.16
C ASP A 143 -4.75 -2.59 11.73
N VAL A 144 -3.83 -1.62 11.72
CA VAL A 144 -2.51 -1.76 12.35
C VAL A 144 -2.62 -1.30 13.80
N HIS A 145 -2.20 -2.15 14.73
CA HIS A 145 -2.28 -1.87 16.15
C HIS A 145 -1.46 -0.63 16.51
N ARG A 146 -1.97 0.19 17.43
CA ARG A 146 -1.34 1.46 17.84
C ARG A 146 0.09 1.33 18.33
N SER A 147 0.41 0.21 19.00
CA SER A 147 1.78 -0.05 19.47
C SER A 147 2.81 -0.20 18.34
N VAL A 148 2.36 -0.47 17.11
CA VAL A 148 3.24 -0.57 15.94
C VAL A 148 3.58 0.83 15.45
N TYR A 149 2.62 1.61 14.96
CA TYR A 149 2.97 2.92 14.37
C TYR A 149 3.54 3.91 15.38
N ASN A 150 3.20 3.78 16.68
CA ASN A 150 3.83 4.59 17.72
C ASN A 150 5.34 4.34 17.83
N ILE A 151 5.84 3.11 17.59
CA ILE A 151 7.30 2.86 17.65
C ILE A 151 8.03 3.65 16.57
N PHE A 152 7.41 3.81 15.38
CA PHE A 152 7.94 4.57 14.26
C PHE A 152 7.85 6.08 14.50
N TYR A 153 6.75 6.57 15.07
CA TYR A 153 6.61 7.99 15.40
C TYR A 153 7.60 8.42 16.49
N SER A 154 7.81 7.57 17.50
CA SER A 154 8.80 7.84 18.56
C SER A 154 10.23 7.67 18.08
N ASN A 155 10.47 6.88 17.02
CA ASN A 155 11.79 6.64 16.46
C ASN A 155 11.77 6.82 14.93
N PRO A 156 11.71 8.07 14.41
CA PRO A 156 11.56 8.32 12.97
C PRO A 156 12.68 7.76 12.10
N VAL A 157 13.82 7.42 12.69
CA VAL A 157 14.92 6.73 12.02
C VAL A 157 14.51 5.33 11.52
N LEU A 158 13.49 4.70 12.10
CA LEU A 158 12.93 3.44 11.61
C LEU A 158 12.20 3.56 10.27
N ILE A 159 11.80 4.77 9.87
CA ILE A 159 10.96 5.05 8.70
C ILE A 159 11.77 5.12 7.40
N TYR A 160 13.03 5.57 7.47
CA TYR A 160 13.79 5.99 6.29
C TYR A 160 14.99 5.08 6.01
N LEU A 161 15.08 4.60 4.77
CA LEU A 161 16.37 4.22 4.18
C LEU A 161 17.12 5.47 3.76
N LYS A 162 18.45 5.37 3.77
CA LYS A 162 19.32 6.45 3.31
C LYS A 162 20.18 6.01 2.15
N GLU A 163 20.29 6.89 1.16
CA GLU A 163 21.37 6.85 0.18
C GLU A 163 22.36 7.94 0.59
N ASN A 164 23.55 7.52 1.03
CA ASN A 164 24.49 8.39 1.73
C ASN A 164 23.83 9.04 2.98
N THR A 165 23.55 10.35 2.92
CA THR A 165 22.91 11.11 4.01
C THR A 165 21.45 11.44 3.73
N VAL A 166 20.99 11.24 2.49
CA VAL A 166 19.66 11.65 2.00
C VAL A 166 18.67 10.53 2.21
N ASN A 167 17.49 10.87 2.72
CA ASN A 167 16.41 9.90 2.87
C ASN A 167 15.89 9.51 1.48
N ILE A 168 15.82 8.21 1.23
CA ILE A 168 15.13 7.66 0.07
C ILE A 168 13.63 7.88 0.27
N GLU A 169 12.94 8.26 -0.80
CA GLU A 169 11.48 8.39 -0.80
C GLU A 169 10.80 7.11 -0.30
N ILE A 170 9.78 7.24 0.53
CA ILE A 170 8.97 6.11 0.98
C ILE A 170 7.90 5.86 -0.08
N PRO A 171 7.75 4.62 -0.59
CA PRO A 171 6.67 4.33 -1.52
C PRO A 171 5.32 4.41 -0.81
N VAL A 172 4.34 5.00 -1.47
CA VAL A 172 2.94 4.97 -1.04
C VAL A 172 2.27 3.68 -1.48
N VAL A 173 1.32 3.19 -0.69
CA VAL A 173 0.50 2.05 -1.10
C VAL A 173 -0.54 2.51 -2.13
N SER A 174 -0.67 1.74 -3.20
CA SER A 174 -1.76 1.94 -4.15
C SER A 174 -2.23 0.61 -4.70
N PHE A 175 -3.38 0.62 -5.35
CA PHE A 175 -4.05 -0.60 -5.77
C PHE A 175 -4.52 -0.51 -7.22
N PHE A 176 -4.56 -1.67 -7.86
CA PHE A 176 -5.23 -1.89 -9.14
C PHE A 176 -6.23 -3.03 -8.96
N GLY A 177 -7.44 -2.88 -9.50
CA GLY A 177 -8.46 -3.92 -9.48
C GLY A 177 -8.97 -4.22 -10.88
N ALA A 178 -9.21 -5.50 -11.15
CA ALA A 178 -9.75 -5.98 -12.42
C ALA A 178 -10.39 -7.37 -12.23
N ALA A 179 -10.98 -7.90 -13.30
CA ALA A 179 -11.36 -9.31 -13.33
C ALA A 179 -10.13 -10.20 -13.08
N ASN A 180 -10.32 -11.32 -12.38
CA ASN A 180 -9.23 -12.18 -11.91
C ASN A 180 -8.35 -12.67 -13.06
N LYS A 181 -8.94 -12.93 -14.24
CA LYS A 181 -8.24 -13.28 -15.48
C LYS A 181 -7.20 -12.24 -15.94
N ILE A 182 -7.34 -10.98 -15.56
CA ILE A 182 -6.42 -9.89 -15.91
C ILE A 182 -5.28 -9.75 -14.90
N ILE A 183 -5.51 -10.18 -13.65
CA ILE A 183 -4.59 -9.93 -12.52
C ILE A 183 -3.20 -10.52 -12.74
N PRO A 184 -3.03 -11.80 -13.18
CA PRO A 184 -1.71 -12.34 -13.44
C PRO A 184 -0.94 -11.57 -14.51
N TYR A 185 -1.60 -11.13 -15.59
CA TYR A 185 -0.98 -10.34 -16.65
C TYR A 185 -0.57 -8.96 -16.16
N ALA A 186 -1.47 -8.25 -15.47
CA ALA A 186 -1.18 -6.92 -14.94
C ALA A 186 -0.10 -6.96 -13.83
N ALA A 187 0.02 -8.05 -13.09
CA ALA A 187 1.03 -8.17 -12.04
C ALA A 187 2.42 -8.58 -12.58
N SER A 188 2.47 -9.33 -13.69
CA SER A 188 3.73 -9.78 -14.31
C SER A 188 4.28 -8.82 -15.35
N LEU A 189 3.41 -8.28 -16.22
CA LEU A 189 3.78 -7.37 -17.31
C LEU A 189 3.51 -5.89 -16.98
N GLY A 190 2.80 -5.66 -15.87
CA GLY A 190 2.37 -4.34 -15.45
C GLY A 190 1.08 -3.85 -16.13
N ILE A 191 0.57 -2.70 -15.67
CA ILE A 191 -0.67 -2.11 -16.16
C ILE A 191 -0.43 -1.27 -17.42
N ARG A 192 -1.40 -1.24 -18.35
CA ARG A 192 -1.29 -0.43 -19.57
C ARG A 192 -1.61 1.04 -19.31
N ALA A 193 -0.83 1.93 -19.92
CA ALA A 193 -1.15 3.35 -19.95
C ALA A 193 -2.46 3.59 -20.72
N ASN A 194 -3.32 4.50 -20.24
CA ASN A 194 -4.65 4.70 -20.80
C ASN A 194 -4.85 6.09 -21.42
N ALA A 195 -4.79 6.18 -22.75
CA ALA A 195 -4.94 7.42 -23.48
C ALA A 195 -6.31 8.11 -23.33
N ASN A 196 -7.35 7.36 -22.96
CA ASN A 196 -8.71 7.87 -22.86
C ASN A 196 -8.99 8.54 -21.50
N LYS A 197 -8.07 8.46 -20.54
CA LYS A 197 -8.25 9.07 -19.22
C LYS A 197 -7.96 10.56 -19.21
N ILE A 198 -8.49 11.23 -18.20
CA ILE A 198 -8.51 12.70 -18.06
C ILE A 198 -7.10 13.30 -18.08
N PHE A 199 -6.15 12.66 -17.41
CA PHE A 199 -4.79 13.19 -17.29
C PHE A 199 -3.86 12.72 -18.42
N GLY A 200 -4.33 11.97 -19.42
CA GLY A 200 -3.51 11.51 -20.54
C GLY A 200 -3.09 10.04 -20.45
N SER A 201 -2.24 9.63 -21.39
CA SER A 201 -1.77 8.24 -21.55
C SER A 201 -0.76 7.84 -20.49
N TYR A 202 -1.21 7.68 -19.24
CA TYR A 202 -0.38 7.31 -18.10
C TYR A 202 -0.97 6.14 -17.31
N TYR A 203 -0.30 5.76 -16.23
CA TYR A 203 -0.70 4.65 -15.37
C TYR A 203 -1.58 5.16 -14.24
N TYR A 204 -2.76 4.55 -14.08
CA TYR A 204 -3.78 4.96 -13.12
C TYR A 204 -3.92 3.90 -12.04
N LEU A 205 -3.64 4.31 -10.81
CA LEU A 205 -3.79 3.50 -9.60
C LEU A 205 -4.78 4.20 -8.66
N GLY A 206 -5.27 3.48 -7.65
CA GLY A 206 -6.29 4.02 -6.76
C GLY A 206 -6.19 3.49 -5.34
N SER A 207 -7.13 3.92 -4.51
CA SER A 207 -7.34 3.34 -3.19
C SER A 207 -7.78 1.87 -3.27
N TYR A 208 -7.73 1.16 -2.15
CA TYR A 208 -8.27 -0.18 -2.03
C TYR A 208 -9.75 -0.23 -2.49
N ASN A 209 -10.58 0.70 -2.00
CA ASN A 209 -12.00 0.75 -2.36
C ASN A 209 -12.21 1.05 -3.86
N ASN A 210 -11.39 1.92 -4.46
CA ASN A 210 -11.41 2.12 -5.92
C ASN A 210 -11.08 0.82 -6.68
N SER A 211 -10.14 0.03 -6.17
CA SER A 211 -9.78 -1.24 -6.79
C SER A 211 -10.86 -2.30 -6.61
N VAL A 212 -11.52 -2.37 -5.45
CA VAL A 212 -12.72 -3.20 -5.25
C VAL A 212 -13.79 -2.87 -6.29
N ARG A 213 -14.05 -1.57 -6.56
CA ARG A 213 -14.98 -1.14 -7.61
C ARG A 213 -14.63 -1.72 -8.98
N ASN A 214 -13.35 -1.66 -9.35
CA ASN A 214 -12.89 -2.11 -10.66
C ASN A 214 -12.78 -3.63 -10.77
N ALA A 215 -12.63 -4.33 -9.64
CA ALA A 215 -12.61 -5.78 -9.54
C ALA A 215 -14.00 -6.42 -9.41
N GLY A 216 -14.99 -5.69 -8.87
CA GLY A 216 -16.35 -6.19 -8.67
C GLY A 216 -17.36 -5.82 -9.76
N TRP A 217 -17.16 -4.72 -10.49
CA TRP A 217 -18.12 -4.22 -11.49
C TRP A 217 -17.44 -3.61 -12.71
N SER A 218 -18.08 -3.70 -13.88
CA SER A 218 -17.62 -3.06 -15.12
C SER A 218 -17.72 -1.52 -15.06
N PRO A 219 -16.93 -0.77 -15.84
CA PRO A 219 -16.93 0.70 -15.79
C PRO A 219 -18.30 1.37 -15.99
N ASN A 220 -19.17 0.74 -16.78
CA ASN A 220 -20.47 1.26 -17.18
C ASN A 220 -21.64 0.33 -16.81
N ASN A 221 -21.42 -0.65 -15.92
CA ASN A 221 -22.40 -1.67 -15.54
C ASN A 221 -22.98 -2.42 -16.75
N ARG A 222 -22.16 -2.62 -17.79
CA ARG A 222 -22.50 -3.42 -18.98
C ARG A 222 -21.70 -4.71 -19.02
N ARG A 223 -22.14 -5.62 -19.89
CA ARG A 223 -21.42 -6.86 -20.20
C ARG A 223 -20.02 -6.57 -20.73
N MET A 224 -19.04 -7.31 -20.22
CA MET A 224 -17.65 -7.31 -20.70
C MET A 224 -17.21 -8.74 -21.00
N CYS A 225 -16.39 -8.89 -22.02
CA CYS A 225 -15.72 -10.14 -22.36
C CYS A 225 -14.21 -9.95 -22.30
N TYR A 226 -13.50 -10.95 -21.78
CA TYR A 226 -12.05 -11.07 -21.89
C TYR A 226 -11.73 -12.40 -22.55
N PHE A 227 -10.92 -12.36 -23.62
CA PHE A 227 -10.53 -13.56 -24.38
C PHE A 227 -11.76 -14.39 -24.81
N ASP A 228 -12.74 -13.71 -25.41
CA ASP A 228 -14.03 -14.25 -25.90
C ASP A 228 -14.91 -14.94 -24.85
N LYS A 229 -14.55 -14.83 -23.57
CA LYS A 229 -15.36 -15.33 -22.44
C LYS A 229 -15.99 -14.17 -21.70
N SER A 230 -17.28 -14.29 -21.38
CA SER A 230 -17.94 -13.32 -20.52
C SER A 230 -17.22 -13.21 -19.18
N ALA A 231 -17.02 -11.98 -18.73
CA ALA A 231 -16.37 -11.63 -17.47
C ALA A 231 -17.35 -11.05 -16.46
N THR A 232 -18.57 -10.75 -16.89
CA THR A 232 -19.60 -10.08 -16.09
C THR A 232 -20.99 -10.65 -16.38
N ASN A 233 -21.91 -10.51 -15.43
CA ASN A 233 -23.33 -10.70 -15.70
C ASN A 233 -23.93 -9.53 -16.52
N GLU A 234 -25.23 -9.59 -16.78
CA GLU A 234 -25.96 -8.60 -17.59
C GLU A 234 -25.90 -7.18 -17.03
N ASN A 235 -25.86 -7.08 -15.69
CA ASN A 235 -25.78 -5.82 -14.95
C ASN A 235 -24.33 -5.35 -14.74
N GLY A 236 -23.36 -6.01 -15.39
CA GLY A 236 -21.94 -5.65 -15.32
C GLY A 236 -21.23 -6.03 -14.02
N LYS A 237 -21.84 -6.81 -13.11
CA LYS A 237 -21.12 -7.38 -11.97
C LYS A 237 -20.15 -8.45 -12.49
N ILE A 238 -18.88 -8.35 -12.11
CA ILE A 238 -17.83 -9.28 -12.51
C ILE A 238 -18.10 -10.65 -11.86
N PHE A 239 -17.68 -11.76 -12.49
CA PHE A 239 -17.83 -13.09 -11.90
C PHE A 239 -16.75 -13.41 -10.87
N ASP A 240 -15.51 -13.06 -11.19
CA ASP A 240 -14.34 -13.22 -10.33
C ASP A 240 -13.38 -12.05 -10.53
N GLY A 241 -12.89 -11.50 -9.43
CA GLY A 241 -12.15 -10.25 -9.39
C GLY A 241 -10.99 -10.36 -8.44
N GLY A 242 -9.92 -9.62 -8.73
CA GLY A 242 -8.78 -9.54 -7.85
C GLY A 242 -8.19 -8.14 -7.81
N ILE A 243 -7.28 -7.96 -6.87
CA ILE A 243 -6.62 -6.70 -6.58
C ILE A 243 -5.11 -6.94 -6.54
N ILE A 244 -4.36 -6.01 -7.11
CA ILE A 244 -2.91 -5.94 -6.98
C ILE A 244 -2.59 -4.80 -6.03
N ARG A 245 -1.78 -5.08 -5.02
CA ARG A 245 -1.19 -4.08 -4.11
C ARG A 245 0.16 -3.66 -4.66
N TYR A 246 0.38 -2.35 -4.80
CA TYR A 246 1.61 -1.76 -5.32
C TYR A 246 2.31 -0.91 -4.26
N ALA A 247 3.64 -0.93 -4.29
CA ALA A 247 4.50 0.10 -3.73
C ALA A 247 4.77 1.16 -4.81
N VAL A 248 4.41 2.42 -4.59
CA VAL A 248 4.48 3.48 -5.61
C VAL A 248 5.34 4.66 -5.16
N PHE A 249 6.36 4.98 -5.94
CA PHE A 249 7.19 6.18 -5.78
C PHE A 249 6.61 7.32 -6.59
N LEU A 250 6.25 8.40 -5.91
CA LEU A 250 5.58 9.54 -6.50
C LEU A 250 6.54 10.53 -7.16
N GLY A 251 7.81 10.57 -6.70
CA GLY A 251 8.80 11.54 -7.17
C GLY A 251 8.31 12.97 -6.96
N LYS A 252 8.44 13.82 -7.98
CA LYS A 252 7.88 15.17 -7.96
C LYS A 252 6.37 15.13 -8.17
N CYS A 253 5.64 14.88 -7.09
CA CYS A 253 4.18 14.76 -7.08
C CYS A 253 3.46 16.12 -7.07
N ARG A 254 2.34 16.22 -7.80
CA ARG A 254 1.37 17.31 -7.64
C ARG A 254 0.05 16.81 -7.08
N ILE A 255 -0.31 17.30 -5.90
CA ILE A 255 -1.66 17.17 -5.36
C ILE A 255 -2.57 18.19 -6.05
N ILE A 256 -3.64 17.72 -6.66
CA ILE A 256 -4.62 18.53 -7.37
C ILE A 256 -5.70 19.00 -6.40
N LEU A 257 -5.90 20.32 -6.29
CA LEU A 257 -6.87 20.91 -5.36
C LEU A 257 -7.93 21.72 -6.08
N TYR A 258 -9.19 21.63 -5.65
CA TYR A 258 -10.27 22.43 -6.22
C TYR A 258 -10.26 23.88 -5.69
N ARG A 259 -9.33 24.69 -6.20
CA ARG A 259 -9.18 26.12 -5.87
C ARG A 259 -8.69 26.95 -7.06
N LYS A 260 -9.04 28.24 -7.10
CA LYS A 260 -8.72 29.15 -8.21
C LYS A 260 -7.23 29.24 -8.55
N THR A 261 -6.37 29.10 -7.54
CA THR A 261 -4.90 29.16 -7.68
C THR A 261 -4.28 27.85 -8.19
N ASP A 262 -5.07 26.77 -8.32
CA ASP A 262 -4.55 25.50 -8.81
C ASP A 262 -4.47 25.49 -10.34
N PRO A 263 -3.35 25.04 -10.96
CA PRO A 263 -3.21 24.94 -12.41
C PRO A 263 -4.29 24.09 -13.09
N PHE A 264 -4.91 23.17 -12.35
CA PHE A 264 -5.99 22.30 -12.81
C PHE A 264 -7.38 22.87 -12.49
N PHE A 265 -7.51 24.11 -12.03
CA PHE A 265 -8.82 24.69 -11.68
C PHE A 265 -9.83 24.66 -12.85
N TRP A 266 -9.34 24.76 -14.09
CA TRP A 266 -10.17 24.63 -15.29
C TRP A 266 -10.84 23.26 -15.39
N PHE A 267 -10.19 22.20 -14.91
CA PHE A 267 -10.71 20.83 -14.95
C PHE A 267 -11.93 20.70 -14.04
N PHE A 268 -11.85 21.28 -12.84
CA PHE A 268 -12.99 21.29 -11.93
C PHE A 268 -14.12 22.18 -12.43
N LYS A 269 -13.82 23.34 -13.04
CA LYS A 269 -14.86 24.16 -13.68
C LYS A 269 -15.59 23.45 -14.82
N TYR A 270 -14.90 22.57 -15.53
CA TYR A 270 -15.51 21.75 -16.57
C TYR A 270 -16.45 20.69 -15.99
N LEU A 271 -16.06 20.04 -14.87
CA LEU A 271 -16.86 18.98 -14.25
C LEU A 271 -17.99 19.50 -13.35
N ASP A 272 -17.78 20.62 -12.65
CA ASP A 272 -18.70 21.21 -11.68
C ASP A 272 -19.62 22.26 -12.34
N SER A 273 -20.16 21.90 -13.50
CA SER A 273 -21.08 22.71 -14.29
C SER A 273 -22.06 21.81 -15.03
N ASP A 274 -23.36 22.13 -14.92
CA ASP A 274 -24.42 21.44 -15.68
C ASP A 274 -24.45 21.85 -17.17
N ILE A 275 -23.70 22.88 -17.54
CA ILE A 275 -23.71 23.43 -18.90
C ILE A 275 -22.42 23.04 -19.61
N TYR A 276 -22.56 22.35 -20.75
CA TYR A 276 -21.42 22.06 -21.61
C TYR A 276 -20.74 23.36 -22.04
N ASN A 277 -19.44 23.47 -21.77
CA ASN A 277 -18.64 24.64 -22.12
C ASN A 277 -17.49 24.25 -23.05
N LEU A 278 -17.64 24.55 -24.34
CA LEU A 278 -16.68 24.21 -25.39
C LEU A 278 -15.28 24.80 -25.11
N LYS A 279 -15.19 25.99 -24.50
CA LYS A 279 -13.90 26.61 -24.14
C LYS A 279 -13.16 25.77 -23.11
N TYR A 280 -13.85 25.29 -22.07
CA TYR A 280 -13.23 24.42 -21.08
C TYR A 280 -12.88 23.04 -21.65
N TYR A 281 -13.73 22.49 -22.52
CA TYR A 281 -13.45 21.23 -23.21
C TYR A 281 -12.22 21.32 -24.15
N ASN A 282 -12.09 22.41 -24.90
CA ASN A 282 -10.92 22.63 -25.75
C ASN A 282 -9.65 22.83 -24.93
N LYS A 283 -9.75 23.54 -23.79
CA LYS A 283 -8.63 23.67 -22.84
C LYS A 283 -8.25 22.32 -22.24
N TYR A 284 -9.22 21.48 -21.90
CA TYR A 284 -8.99 20.11 -21.46
C TYR A 284 -8.18 19.33 -22.49
N LYS A 285 -8.62 19.31 -23.75
CA LYS A 285 -7.91 18.62 -24.84
C LYS A 285 -6.47 19.12 -25.01
N SER A 286 -6.26 20.44 -24.96
CA SER A 286 -4.94 21.03 -25.19
C SER A 286 -3.98 20.94 -23.99
N ALA A 287 -4.51 20.74 -22.77
CA ALA A 287 -3.73 20.60 -21.54
C ALA A 287 -3.48 19.14 -21.13
N LYS A 288 -4.22 18.19 -21.72
CA LYS A 288 -4.13 16.76 -21.41
C LYS A 288 -2.69 16.26 -21.53
N GLY A 289 -2.19 15.69 -20.43
CA GLY A 289 -0.84 15.13 -20.32
C GLY A 289 0.33 16.11 -20.15
N LYS A 290 0.15 17.42 -20.40
CA LYS A 290 1.23 18.42 -20.24
C LYS A 290 1.78 18.53 -18.82
N TRP A 291 1.05 18.05 -17.83
CA TRP A 291 1.55 17.99 -16.45
C TRP A 291 2.83 17.16 -16.31
N ALA A 292 3.02 16.16 -17.17
CA ALA A 292 4.16 15.24 -17.12
C ALA A 292 5.49 15.90 -17.54
N GLU A 293 5.45 17.13 -18.07
CA GLU A 293 6.63 17.96 -18.30
C GLU A 293 7.19 18.51 -16.98
N LYS A 294 6.36 18.64 -15.95
CA LYS A 294 6.70 19.31 -14.68
C LYS A 294 6.70 18.38 -13.47
N TYR A 295 5.96 17.29 -13.52
CA TYR A 295 5.70 16.39 -12.40
C TYR A 295 5.85 14.93 -12.84
N ASP A 296 6.25 14.08 -11.90
CA ASP A 296 6.37 12.63 -12.12
C ASP A 296 5.05 11.90 -11.80
N SER A 297 4.21 12.52 -10.98
CA SER A 297 2.91 11.99 -10.60
C SER A 297 1.89 13.08 -10.26
N LEU A 298 0.62 12.70 -10.34
CA LEU A 298 -0.52 13.47 -9.87
C LEU A 298 -1.30 12.67 -8.83
N MET A 299 -1.74 13.35 -7.77
CA MET A 299 -2.68 12.79 -6.82
C MET A 299 -3.96 13.63 -6.80
N MET A 300 -5.09 12.99 -7.06
CA MET A 300 -6.41 13.60 -6.89
C MET A 300 -7.06 12.99 -5.66
N SER A 301 -7.17 13.80 -4.61
CA SER A 301 -7.82 13.42 -3.36
C SER A 301 -9.35 13.34 -3.53
N HIS A 302 -10.03 13.16 -2.41
CA HIS A 302 -11.46 13.37 -2.33
C HIS A 302 -11.82 14.81 -2.72
N VAL A 303 -12.71 14.99 -3.70
CA VAL A 303 -13.13 16.32 -4.16
C VAL A 303 -14.64 16.36 -4.29
N GLU A 304 -15.26 17.28 -3.57
CA GLU A 304 -16.69 17.58 -3.64
C GLU A 304 -16.99 18.57 -4.77
N TYR A 305 -18.17 18.44 -5.37
CA TYR A 305 -18.71 19.50 -6.21
C TYR A 305 -19.02 20.73 -5.35
N LYS A 306 -18.81 21.94 -5.89
CA LYS A 306 -19.17 23.20 -5.24
C LYS A 306 -20.48 23.76 -5.75
N ASN A 307 -20.82 23.47 -7.01
CA ASN A 307 -22.04 23.95 -7.66
C ASN A 307 -23.06 22.82 -7.85
N LEU A 308 -22.60 21.57 -7.97
CA LEU A 308 -23.45 20.38 -8.10
C LEU A 308 -23.55 19.59 -6.78
N LYS A 309 -24.50 18.65 -6.71
CA LYS A 309 -24.57 17.68 -5.61
C LYS A 309 -23.63 16.51 -5.86
N GLY A 310 -23.00 16.02 -4.79
CA GLY A 310 -22.15 14.83 -4.81
C GLY A 310 -20.67 15.16 -4.94
N LYS A 311 -19.92 14.28 -5.61
CA LYS A 311 -18.46 14.28 -5.56
C LYS A 311 -17.84 14.09 -6.94
N ILE A 312 -16.85 14.94 -7.26
CA ILE A 312 -16.02 14.82 -8.47
C ILE A 312 -15.16 13.56 -8.37
N ASN A 313 -14.58 13.35 -7.21
CA ASN A 313 -13.76 12.18 -6.94
C ASN A 313 -14.02 11.66 -5.53
N ILE A 314 -14.55 10.43 -5.44
CA ILE A 314 -14.91 9.83 -4.15
C ILE A 314 -13.70 9.16 -3.49
N ASN A 315 -12.90 8.46 -4.28
CA ASN A 315 -11.73 7.72 -3.80
C ASN A 315 -10.44 8.36 -4.31
N PRO A 316 -9.38 8.49 -3.50
CA PRO A 316 -8.09 8.97 -3.98
C PRO A 316 -7.64 8.21 -5.22
N GLN A 317 -7.21 8.95 -6.23
CA GLN A 317 -6.66 8.43 -7.47
C GLN A 317 -5.23 8.93 -7.65
N LEU A 318 -4.37 8.02 -8.08
CA LEU A 318 -2.98 8.30 -8.39
C LEU A 318 -2.74 8.12 -9.89
N VAL A 319 -2.00 9.05 -10.47
CA VAL A 319 -1.52 8.97 -11.85
C VAL A 319 -0.01 9.06 -11.83
N VAL A 320 0.67 8.06 -12.37
CA VAL A 320 2.14 8.02 -12.43
C VAL A 320 2.62 7.99 -13.87
N LYS A 321 3.65 8.78 -14.15
CA LYS A 321 4.18 8.99 -15.50
C LYS A 321 5.00 7.79 -15.99
N ASP A 322 5.89 7.27 -15.15
CA ASP A 322 6.85 6.21 -15.49
C ASP A 322 6.34 4.86 -14.96
N PHE A 323 6.50 3.83 -15.78
CA PHE A 323 6.26 2.44 -15.41
C PHE A 323 7.13 2.00 -14.23
N ASN A 324 8.34 2.56 -14.14
CA ASN A 324 9.32 2.26 -13.11
C ASN A 324 9.10 3.01 -11.80
N SER A 325 7.92 3.61 -11.62
CA SER A 325 7.52 4.25 -10.39
C SER A 325 6.67 3.37 -9.49
N PHE A 326 6.24 2.17 -9.92
CA PHE A 326 5.39 1.30 -9.10
C PHE A 326 5.75 -0.18 -9.23
N TYR A 327 5.65 -0.92 -8.13
CA TYR A 327 6.05 -2.32 -8.05
C TYR A 327 4.96 -3.17 -7.38
N PRO A 328 4.46 -4.25 -8.02
CA PRO A 328 3.44 -5.12 -7.45
C PRO A 328 4.01 -5.95 -6.31
N ILE A 329 3.51 -5.76 -5.09
CA ILE A 329 4.02 -6.44 -3.87
C ILE A 329 3.18 -7.63 -3.44
N SER A 330 1.90 -7.70 -3.84
CA SER A 330 1.04 -8.86 -3.62
C SER A 330 -0.21 -8.80 -4.50
N THR A 331 -0.82 -9.95 -4.77
CA THR A 331 -2.16 -10.05 -5.37
C THR A 331 -3.13 -10.63 -4.37
N HIS A 332 -4.43 -10.35 -4.54
CA HIS A 332 -5.49 -10.83 -3.66
C HIS A 332 -6.76 -11.12 -4.46
N SER A 333 -7.36 -12.29 -4.24
CA SER A 333 -8.72 -12.58 -4.69
C SER A 333 -9.72 -11.78 -3.85
N LEU A 334 -10.73 -11.20 -4.47
CA LEU A 334 -11.80 -10.50 -3.77
C LEU A 334 -12.84 -11.51 -3.27
N ASP A 335 -13.35 -11.33 -2.06
CA ASP A 335 -14.46 -12.13 -1.54
C ASP A 335 -15.79 -11.59 -2.07
N PHE A 336 -16.35 -12.29 -3.07
CA PHE A 336 -17.59 -11.89 -3.73
C PHE A 336 -18.82 -11.99 -2.84
N SER A 337 -18.77 -12.75 -1.73
CA SER A 337 -19.85 -12.81 -0.75
C SER A 337 -20.03 -11.48 0.00
N THR A 338 -18.97 -10.66 0.05
CA THR A 338 -19.00 -9.33 0.68
C THR A 338 -19.47 -8.22 -0.25
N LEU A 339 -19.60 -8.51 -1.55
CA LEU A 339 -20.01 -7.51 -2.53
C LEU A 339 -21.53 -7.30 -2.51
N LYS A 340 -21.93 -6.04 -2.32
CA LYS A 340 -23.30 -5.57 -2.52
C LYS A 340 -23.76 -5.76 -3.98
N SER A 341 -25.04 -5.54 -4.24
CA SER A 341 -25.57 -5.52 -5.62
C SER A 341 -24.95 -4.39 -6.43
N ASN A 342 -24.89 -3.19 -5.84
CA ASN A 342 -24.23 -2.01 -6.39
C ASN A 342 -23.02 -1.66 -5.53
N TRP A 343 -21.99 -1.11 -6.17
CA TRP A 343 -20.82 -0.60 -5.44
C TRP A 343 -21.23 0.57 -4.53
N ASP A 344 -20.87 0.46 -3.26
CA ASP A 344 -21.04 1.50 -2.26
C ASP A 344 -19.64 2.00 -1.83
N PRO A 345 -19.25 3.21 -2.23
CA PRO A 345 -17.92 3.75 -1.94
C PRO A 345 -17.68 4.00 -0.44
N PHE A 346 -18.72 4.01 0.39
CA PHE A 346 -18.62 4.22 1.84
C PHE A 346 -18.66 2.92 2.63
N PHE A 347 -18.94 1.79 1.97
CA PHE A 347 -18.90 0.48 2.62
C PHE A 347 -17.45 0.04 2.84
N THR A 348 -17.13 -0.31 4.09
CA THR A 348 -15.76 -0.63 4.51
C THR A 348 -15.49 -2.13 4.64
N LYS A 349 -16.52 -2.96 4.52
CA LYS A 349 -16.45 -4.41 4.72
C LYS A 349 -16.38 -5.20 3.41
N TYR A 350 -15.75 -4.63 2.38
CA TYR A 350 -15.33 -5.39 1.21
C TYR A 350 -14.02 -6.11 1.52
N TYR A 351 -14.01 -7.43 1.52
CA TYR A 351 -12.86 -8.23 1.93
C TYR A 351 -12.24 -8.98 0.76
N ILE A 352 -10.98 -9.35 0.95
CA ILE A 352 -10.30 -10.38 0.17
C ILE A 352 -10.61 -11.77 0.75
N GLU A 353 -10.48 -12.81 -0.07
CA GLU A 353 -10.72 -14.22 0.27
C GLU A 353 -9.57 -14.84 1.08
#